data_AF-A0A2V9BUA2-F1
#
_entry.id   AF-A0A2V9BUA2-F1
#
_cell.length_a   1.000
_cell.length_b   1.000
_cell.length_c   1.000
_cell.angle_alpha   90.00
_cell.angle_beta   90.00
_cell.angle_gamma   90.00
#
_symmetry.space_group_name_H-M   'P 1'
#
loop_
_entity.id
_entity.type
_entity.pdbx_description
1 polymer ?
#
loop_
_entity_poly.entity_id
_entity_poly.type
_entity_poly.pdbx_seq_one_letter_code
_entity_poly.pdbx_strand_id
1 'polypeptide(L)'
;MITKGLFVYRKARILAGSGMAIAIFGVSLYLCRNVRVCMIRKALVVLALAIVALCYSAPAMADNIHLCDINQFTTCNAGNAIQVQSGTTQAWAFGTANSSETLYIAVLTPNAGTGGNFTSGSNLWAVLGISPTQVFPNFASTVSQEQLATGMTAGSFNASYFAVGGWTGSVTLGQSVTLPGGLPIGTIFIAFLTDSSGNLVAVSPWSSSLITVASAPEPSSMLLLGTGLLALGGFARRRFAKS
;
A
#
# COMPACT_ATOMS: atom_id res chain seq x y z
N MET A 1 -29.39 56.09 43.87
CA MET A 1 -28.03 55.99 43.30
C MET A 1 -27.96 54.65 42.57
N ILE A 2 -28.14 54.65 41.24
CA ILE A 2 -28.30 53.45 40.41
C ILE A 2 -27.13 53.43 39.41
N THR A 3 -26.19 52.51 39.60
CA THR A 3 -25.05 52.31 38.71
C THR A 3 -25.44 51.35 37.57
N LYS A 4 -25.59 51.89 36.36
CA LYS A 4 -25.76 51.11 35.12
C LYS A 4 -24.38 50.70 34.60
N GLY A 5 -24.13 49.38 34.55
CA GLY A 5 -22.95 48.79 33.91
C GLY A 5 -23.13 48.75 32.38
N LEU A 6 -22.22 49.39 31.66
CA LEU A 6 -22.19 49.49 30.20
C LEU A 6 -21.53 48.23 29.62
N PHE A 7 -22.28 47.39 28.90
CA PHE A 7 -21.75 46.23 28.20
C PHE A 7 -21.28 46.63 26.79
N VAL A 8 -19.97 46.55 26.53
CA VAL A 8 -19.35 46.89 25.25
C VAL A 8 -19.42 45.68 24.31
N TYR A 9 -20.23 45.77 23.25
CA TYR A 9 -20.24 44.81 22.13
C TYR A 9 -19.18 45.23 21.09
N ARG A 10 -18.04 44.51 21.03
CA ARG A 10 -17.09 44.64 19.91
C ARG A 10 -17.55 43.79 18.73
N LYS A 11 -17.86 44.46 17.62
CA LYS A 11 -18.23 43.88 16.33
C LYS A 11 -16.97 43.41 15.60
N ALA A 12 -16.73 42.11 15.54
CA ALA A 12 -15.65 41.52 14.74
C ALA A 12 -16.04 41.53 13.25
N ARG A 13 -15.25 42.19 12.41
CA ARG A 13 -15.34 42.10 10.94
C ARG A 13 -14.65 40.80 10.49
N ILE A 14 -15.39 39.93 9.82
CA ILE A 14 -14.87 38.73 9.15
C ILE A 14 -14.50 39.13 7.72
N LEU A 15 -13.21 39.06 7.38
CA LEU A 15 -12.72 39.15 6.00
C LEU A 15 -13.05 37.84 5.27
N ALA A 16 -13.71 37.95 4.13
CA ALA A 16 -13.95 36.84 3.21
C ALA A 16 -12.70 36.61 2.35
N GLY A 17 -12.07 35.44 2.50
CA GLY A 17 -10.97 34.99 1.67
C GLY A 17 -10.66 33.52 1.98
N SER A 18 -11.17 32.61 1.14
CA SER A 18 -10.68 31.23 0.95
C SER A 18 -10.15 30.50 2.21
N GLY A 19 -11.01 30.31 3.20
CA GLY A 19 -10.70 29.59 4.45
C GLY A 19 -11.87 28.76 4.97
N MET A 20 -12.70 28.22 4.07
CA MET A 20 -14.02 27.70 4.40
C MET A 20 -14.02 26.35 5.16
N ALA A 21 -12.86 25.71 5.37
CA ALA A 21 -12.77 24.46 6.13
C ALA A 21 -12.34 24.64 7.61
N ILE A 22 -11.80 25.80 8.02
CA ILE A 22 -11.24 25.97 9.37
C ILE A 22 -12.19 26.77 10.31
N ALA A 23 -13.16 27.50 9.76
CA ALA A 23 -14.03 28.38 10.56
C ALA A 23 -15.14 27.67 11.36
N ILE A 24 -15.40 26.37 11.15
CA ILE A 24 -16.44 25.63 11.89
C ILE A 24 -15.97 25.25 13.31
N PHE A 25 -14.66 25.22 13.58
CA PHE A 25 -14.14 24.89 14.92
C PHE A 25 -14.16 26.05 15.92
N GLY A 26 -14.19 27.31 15.45
CA GLY A 26 -14.05 28.48 16.33
C GLY A 26 -15.32 28.89 17.09
N VAL A 27 -16.50 28.66 16.53
CA VAL A 27 -17.77 29.19 17.10
C VAL A 27 -18.39 28.26 18.14
N SER A 28 -17.99 26.98 18.18
CA SER A 28 -18.59 26.01 19.09
C SER A 28 -17.98 25.97 20.51
N LEU A 29 -17.02 26.85 20.83
CA LEU A 29 -16.28 26.84 22.10
C LEU A 29 -16.91 27.68 23.23
N TYR A 30 -17.91 28.53 22.96
CA TYR A 30 -18.39 29.52 23.93
C TYR A 30 -19.70 29.18 24.69
N LEU A 31 -20.33 28.03 24.46
CA LEU A 31 -21.67 27.74 25.00
C LEU A 31 -21.85 26.42 25.75
N CYS A 32 -20.77 25.79 26.24
CA CYS A 32 -20.91 24.65 27.14
C CYS A 32 -20.65 25.06 28.59
N ARG A 33 -21.69 25.55 29.27
CA ARG A 33 -21.72 25.83 30.71
C ARG A 33 -21.55 24.57 31.57
N ASN A 34 -21.57 23.39 30.95
CA ASN A 34 -21.47 22.10 31.60
C ASN A 34 -20.34 21.28 30.93
N VAL A 35 -19.22 21.11 31.64
CA VAL A 35 -17.99 20.49 31.14
C VAL A 35 -18.24 19.09 30.57
N ARG A 36 -19.19 18.35 31.16
CA ARG A 36 -19.60 17.02 30.68
C ARG A 36 -20.21 17.04 29.28
N VAL A 37 -21.03 18.03 28.96
CA VAL A 37 -21.66 18.16 27.64
C VAL A 37 -20.62 18.55 26.58
N CYS A 38 -19.63 19.37 26.95
CA CYS A 38 -18.53 19.74 26.07
C CYS A 38 -17.66 18.54 25.67
N MET A 39 -17.34 17.66 26.64
CA MET A 39 -16.52 16.48 26.37
C MET A 39 -17.23 15.44 25.48
N ILE A 40 -18.55 15.25 25.65
CA ILE A 40 -19.33 14.30 24.83
C ILE A 40 -19.36 14.77 23.37
N ARG A 41 -19.61 16.07 23.12
CA ARG A 41 -19.63 16.61 21.75
C ARG A 41 -18.28 16.45 21.04
N LYS A 42 -17.16 16.74 21.74
CA LYS A 42 -15.82 16.54 21.16
C LYS A 42 -15.55 15.07 20.82
N ALA A 43 -15.96 14.14 21.67
CA ALA A 43 -15.80 12.71 21.41
C ALA A 43 -16.61 12.25 20.19
N LEU A 44 -17.85 12.73 20.05
CA LEU A 44 -18.69 12.41 18.89
C LEU A 44 -18.13 12.97 17.58
N VAL A 45 -17.58 14.19 17.59
CA VAL A 45 -16.95 14.78 16.40
C VAL A 45 -15.72 13.99 15.96
N VAL A 46 -14.86 13.59 16.91
CA VAL A 46 -13.67 12.76 16.61
C VAL A 46 -14.10 11.39 16.08
N LEU A 47 -15.12 10.76 16.68
CA LEU A 47 -15.64 9.47 16.21
C LEU A 47 -16.23 9.58 14.80
N ALA A 48 -17.00 10.64 14.52
CA ALA A 48 -17.57 10.87 13.19
C ALA A 48 -16.47 11.09 12.14
N LEU A 49 -15.43 11.86 12.45
CA LEU A 49 -14.28 12.05 11.56
C LEU A 49 -13.51 10.74 11.31
N ALA A 50 -13.36 9.89 12.33
CA ALA A 50 -12.73 8.58 12.17
C ALA A 50 -13.55 7.64 11.28
N ILE A 51 -14.88 7.61 11.45
CA ILE A 51 -15.79 6.82 10.59
C ILE A 51 -15.72 7.33 9.15
N VAL A 52 -15.76 8.64 8.95
CA VAL A 52 -15.60 9.26 7.63
C VAL A 52 -14.25 8.87 7.02
N ALA A 53 -13.14 8.99 7.75
CA ALA A 53 -11.82 8.59 7.25
C ALA A 53 -11.75 7.08 6.88
N LEU A 54 -12.41 6.20 7.64
CA LEU A 54 -12.53 4.78 7.29
C LEU A 54 -13.43 4.54 6.06
N CYS A 55 -14.49 5.32 5.88
CA CYS A 55 -15.34 5.21 4.69
C CYS A 55 -14.66 5.76 3.42
N TYR A 56 -13.74 6.73 3.57
CA TYR A 56 -12.98 7.33 2.48
C TYR A 56 -11.61 6.67 2.23
N SER A 57 -11.23 5.63 2.98
CA SER A 57 -10.15 4.76 2.54
C SER A 57 -10.66 3.89 1.40
N ALA A 58 -10.76 4.49 0.20
CA ALA A 58 -10.88 3.73 -1.02
C ALA A 58 -9.74 2.70 -1.02
N PRO A 59 -9.99 1.43 -1.35
CA PRO A 59 -8.89 0.52 -1.60
C PRO A 59 -8.03 1.19 -2.66
N ALA A 60 -6.78 1.51 -2.33
CA ALA A 60 -5.82 1.86 -3.35
C ALA A 60 -5.85 0.68 -4.32
N MET A 61 -6.41 0.88 -5.51
CA MET A 61 -6.62 -0.19 -6.46
C MET A 61 -5.23 -0.62 -6.92
N ALA A 62 -4.66 -1.58 -6.20
CA ALA A 62 -3.53 -2.34 -6.68
C ALA A 62 -3.93 -2.89 -8.04
N ASP A 63 -2.97 -2.91 -8.95
CA ASP A 63 -3.18 -3.46 -10.27
C ASP A 63 -3.74 -4.88 -10.19
N ASN A 64 -4.56 -5.25 -11.17
CA ASN A 64 -5.37 -6.46 -11.06
C ASN A 64 -4.58 -7.74 -11.35
N ILE A 65 -3.29 -7.67 -11.67
CA ILE A 65 -2.46 -8.85 -11.92
C ILE A 65 -1.77 -9.32 -10.64
N HIS A 66 -1.76 -10.63 -10.40
CA HIS A 66 -1.14 -11.26 -9.24
C HIS A 66 -0.31 -12.47 -9.69
N LEU A 67 0.87 -12.65 -9.10
CA LEU A 67 1.70 -13.84 -9.30
C LEU A 67 1.68 -14.68 -8.02
N CYS A 68 1.35 -15.96 -8.15
CA CYS A 68 1.01 -16.84 -7.03
C CYS A 68 1.74 -18.18 -7.15
N ASP A 69 2.04 -18.79 -6.01
CA ASP A 69 2.85 -20.01 -5.89
C ASP A 69 2.13 -21.28 -6.39
N ILE A 70 2.93 -22.34 -6.60
CA ILE A 70 2.59 -23.66 -7.07
C ILE A 70 1.41 -24.23 -6.25
N ASN A 71 0.46 -24.87 -6.96
CA ASN A 71 -0.74 -25.58 -6.45
C ASN A 71 -2.03 -24.76 -6.30
N GLN A 72 -2.06 -23.48 -6.65
CA GLN A 72 -3.31 -22.71 -6.63
C GLN A 72 -3.66 -22.15 -8.02
N PHE A 73 -4.39 -22.93 -8.81
CA PHE A 73 -4.84 -22.54 -10.16
C PHE A 73 -6.20 -21.81 -10.17
N THR A 74 -6.96 -21.86 -9.07
CA THR A 74 -8.29 -21.24 -8.91
C THR A 74 -8.36 -20.15 -7.84
N THR A 75 -7.39 -20.06 -6.94
CA THR A 75 -7.41 -19.12 -5.81
C THR A 75 -6.03 -18.56 -5.57
N CYS A 76 -5.76 -17.31 -5.94
CA CYS A 76 -4.50 -16.69 -5.58
C CYS A 76 -4.56 -16.14 -4.16
N ASN A 77 -3.67 -16.62 -3.28
CA ASN A 77 -3.38 -15.92 -2.03
C ASN A 77 -2.23 -14.94 -2.29
N ALA A 78 -2.59 -13.71 -2.68
CA ALA A 78 -1.61 -12.67 -3.00
C ALA A 78 -0.70 -12.38 -1.80
N GLY A 79 0.62 -12.29 -2.04
CA GLY A 79 1.60 -11.94 -1.02
C GLY A 79 2.35 -13.13 -0.40
N ASN A 80 2.04 -14.36 -0.77
CA ASN A 80 2.88 -15.50 -0.39
C ASN A 80 4.19 -15.52 -1.19
N ALA A 81 5.28 -15.84 -0.51
CA ALA A 81 6.58 -16.04 -1.14
C ALA A 81 6.54 -17.25 -2.08
N ILE A 82 6.95 -17.07 -3.34
CA ILE A 82 7.13 -18.19 -4.28
C ILE A 82 8.37 -18.96 -3.85
N GLN A 83 8.23 -20.24 -3.53
CA GLN A 83 9.38 -21.08 -3.16
C GLN A 83 10.04 -21.64 -4.43
N VAL A 84 11.11 -21.00 -4.87
CA VAL A 84 11.95 -21.56 -5.94
C VAL A 84 12.80 -22.68 -5.34
N GLN A 85 12.38 -23.93 -5.56
CA GLN A 85 13.18 -25.10 -5.22
C GLN A 85 14.33 -25.26 -6.23
N SER A 86 15.28 -26.18 -5.99
CA SER A 86 16.37 -26.48 -6.93
C SER A 86 15.82 -27.17 -8.20
N GLY A 87 15.16 -26.41 -9.07
CA GLY A 87 14.46 -26.90 -10.26
C GLY A 87 13.56 -25.84 -10.87
N THR A 88 12.89 -26.17 -11.97
CA THR A 88 11.86 -25.30 -12.57
C THR A 88 10.61 -25.29 -11.69
N THR A 89 10.15 -24.10 -11.31
CA THR A 89 8.97 -23.88 -10.46
C THR A 89 7.81 -23.41 -11.33
N GLN A 90 6.61 -23.97 -11.14
CA GLN A 90 5.41 -23.55 -11.85
C GLN A 90 4.64 -22.49 -11.04
N ALA A 91 4.64 -21.25 -11.49
CA ALA A 91 3.82 -20.19 -10.91
C ALA A 91 2.52 -20.00 -11.71
N TRP A 92 1.59 -19.24 -11.12
CA TRP A 92 0.32 -18.91 -11.76
C TRP A 92 0.10 -17.39 -11.70
N ALA A 93 -0.15 -16.79 -12.86
CA ALA A 93 -0.46 -15.37 -12.99
C ALA A 93 -1.98 -15.21 -13.16
N PHE A 94 -2.61 -14.41 -12.31
CA PHE A 94 -4.05 -14.11 -12.30
C PHE A 94 -4.27 -12.65 -12.57
N GLY A 95 -5.42 -12.27 -13.13
CA GLY A 95 -5.83 -10.87 -13.14
C GLY A 95 -6.87 -10.48 -14.17
N THR A 96 -7.18 -9.20 -14.26
CA THR A 96 -8.00 -8.66 -15.36
C THR A 96 -7.11 -7.92 -16.34
N ALA A 97 -7.28 -8.22 -17.62
CA ALA A 97 -6.52 -7.61 -18.70
C ALA A 97 -7.29 -7.72 -20.02
N ASN A 98 -6.94 -6.88 -20.98
CA ASN A 98 -7.60 -6.86 -22.28
C ASN A 98 -7.06 -7.97 -23.19
N SER A 99 -7.90 -8.42 -24.12
CA SER A 99 -7.47 -9.32 -25.19
C SER A 99 -6.43 -8.61 -26.07
N SER A 100 -5.24 -9.20 -26.24
CA SER A 100 -4.06 -8.75 -27.01
C SER A 100 -2.83 -8.36 -26.19
N GLU A 101 -2.87 -8.50 -24.88
CA GLU A 101 -1.72 -8.25 -24.02
C GLU A 101 -0.76 -9.46 -24.00
N THR A 102 0.53 -9.21 -23.77
CA THR A 102 1.55 -10.24 -23.64
C THR A 102 2.06 -10.24 -22.20
N LEU A 103 2.10 -11.43 -21.60
CA LEU A 103 2.62 -11.66 -20.26
C LEU A 103 4.13 -11.82 -20.29
N TYR A 104 4.78 -11.07 -19.40
CA TYR A 104 6.20 -11.14 -19.14
C TYR A 104 6.44 -11.35 -17.64
N ILE A 105 7.56 -11.97 -17.32
CA ILE A 105 8.07 -12.07 -15.95
C ILE A 105 9.38 -11.32 -15.86
N ALA A 106 9.42 -10.28 -15.03
CA ALA A 106 10.66 -9.67 -14.59
C ALA A 106 11.27 -10.53 -13.47
N VAL A 107 12.56 -10.78 -13.58
CA VAL A 107 13.38 -11.54 -12.64
C VAL A 107 14.43 -10.59 -12.09
N LEU A 108 14.41 -10.39 -10.78
CA LEU A 108 15.38 -9.55 -10.10
C LEU A 108 16.27 -10.42 -9.23
N THR A 109 17.43 -10.74 -9.77
CA THR A 109 18.40 -11.63 -9.15
C THR A 109 19.32 -10.82 -8.24
N PRO A 110 19.43 -11.14 -6.95
CA PRO A 110 20.35 -10.45 -6.06
C PRO A 110 21.79 -10.63 -6.54
N ASN A 111 22.54 -9.54 -6.51
CA ASN A 111 23.96 -9.47 -6.76
C ASN A 111 24.64 -9.11 -5.43
N ALA A 112 25.69 -9.81 -5.03
CA ALA A 112 26.33 -9.69 -3.71
C ALA A 112 27.11 -8.36 -3.49
N GLY A 113 26.73 -7.27 -4.18
CA GLY A 113 27.33 -5.94 -4.08
C GLY A 113 26.37 -4.84 -4.58
N THR A 114 26.89 -3.65 -4.85
CA THR A 114 26.13 -2.50 -5.40
C THR A 114 26.20 -2.40 -6.93
N GLY A 115 26.71 -3.43 -7.59
CA GLY A 115 26.98 -3.47 -9.03
C GLY A 115 25.86 -4.10 -9.86
N GLY A 116 24.63 -4.16 -9.36
CA GLY A 116 23.49 -4.56 -10.17
C GLY A 116 23.25 -3.60 -11.35
N ASN A 117 22.64 -4.06 -12.43
CA ASN A 117 22.20 -3.16 -13.51
C ASN A 117 21.04 -2.24 -13.09
N PHE A 118 20.39 -2.54 -11.96
CA PHE A 118 19.30 -1.77 -11.40
C PHE A 118 19.82 -0.73 -10.40
N THR A 119 20.09 0.51 -10.83
CA THR A 119 20.60 1.56 -9.92
C THR A 119 19.46 2.27 -9.18
N SER A 120 19.72 2.78 -7.97
CA SER A 120 18.70 3.38 -7.08
C SER A 120 17.99 4.62 -7.64
N GLY A 121 18.48 5.22 -8.72
CA GLY A 121 17.86 6.34 -9.43
C GLY A 121 17.12 5.95 -10.71
N SER A 122 17.25 4.72 -11.20
CA SER A 122 16.62 4.24 -12.42
C SER A 122 15.27 3.57 -12.14
N ASN A 123 14.28 3.75 -13.01
CA ASN A 123 13.02 3.00 -12.95
C ASN A 123 13.26 1.57 -13.46
N LEU A 124 12.67 0.55 -12.84
CA LEU A 124 12.78 -0.87 -13.25
C LEU A 124 12.49 -1.03 -14.73
N TRP A 125 11.42 -0.37 -15.18
CA TRP A 125 10.97 -0.45 -16.57
C TRP A 125 12.01 0.11 -17.53
N ALA A 126 12.73 1.16 -17.17
CA ALA A 126 13.80 1.70 -18.00
C ALA A 126 14.97 0.72 -18.15
N VAL A 127 15.33 -0.01 -17.08
CA VAL A 127 16.39 -1.04 -17.13
C VAL A 127 15.96 -2.25 -17.95
N LEU A 128 14.67 -2.60 -17.92
CA LEU A 128 14.09 -3.66 -18.76
C LEU A 128 13.82 -3.19 -20.21
N GLY A 129 14.04 -1.92 -20.55
CA GLY A 129 13.73 -1.36 -21.87
C GLY A 129 12.23 -1.23 -22.15
N ILE A 130 11.40 -1.20 -21.11
CA ILE A 130 9.94 -1.06 -21.17
C ILE A 130 9.56 0.40 -20.92
N SER A 131 8.74 0.97 -21.81
CA SER A 131 8.22 2.32 -21.65
C SER A 131 6.89 2.28 -20.88
N PRO A 132 6.83 2.81 -19.64
CA PRO A 132 5.58 2.86 -18.91
C PRO A 132 4.70 4.01 -19.42
N THR A 133 3.45 3.73 -19.76
CA THR A 133 2.44 4.76 -20.06
C THR A 133 1.77 5.32 -18.81
N GLN A 134 1.95 4.64 -17.66
CA GLN A 134 1.40 5.00 -16.37
C GLN A 134 2.49 5.12 -15.30
N VAL A 135 2.21 5.87 -14.24
CA VAL A 135 3.13 6.00 -13.10
C VAL A 135 2.99 4.76 -12.22
N PHE A 136 3.87 3.80 -12.38
CA PHE A 136 4.02 2.68 -11.46
C PHE A 136 4.95 3.06 -10.30
N PRO A 137 4.75 2.51 -9.09
CA PRO A 137 5.66 2.74 -7.96
C PRO A 137 7.11 2.47 -8.37
N ASN A 138 8.01 3.41 -8.08
CA ASN A 138 9.41 3.23 -8.41
C ASN A 138 10.00 2.10 -7.54
N PHE A 139 10.74 1.19 -8.16
CA PHE A 139 11.26 0.03 -7.43
C PHE A 139 12.16 0.43 -6.24
N ALA A 140 12.85 1.57 -6.36
CA ALA A 140 13.64 2.12 -5.27
C ALA A 140 12.84 2.36 -3.98
N SER A 141 11.57 2.80 -4.05
CA SER A 141 10.78 3.05 -2.84
C SER A 141 10.38 1.78 -2.11
N THR A 142 10.02 0.73 -2.84
CA THR A 142 9.60 -0.53 -2.22
C THR A 142 10.79 -1.30 -1.65
N VAL A 143 11.93 -1.35 -2.36
CA VAL A 143 13.15 -1.97 -1.80
C VAL A 143 13.69 -1.18 -0.62
N SER A 144 13.53 0.15 -0.58
CA SER A 144 13.93 0.92 0.60
C SER A 144 13.18 0.52 1.87
N GLN A 145 11.97 -0.04 1.75
CA GLN A 145 11.24 -0.61 2.90
C GLN A 145 11.86 -1.95 3.33
N GLU A 146 12.28 -2.77 2.37
CA GLU A 146 12.94 -4.07 2.61
C GLU A 146 14.43 -3.95 3.01
N GLN A 147 15.04 -2.78 2.75
CA GLN A 147 16.45 -2.51 3.05
C GLN A 147 16.77 -2.68 4.54
N LEU A 148 15.81 -2.35 5.43
CA LEU A 148 15.99 -2.50 6.88
C LEU A 148 16.00 -3.98 7.31
N ALA A 149 15.35 -4.86 6.55
CA ALA A 149 15.24 -6.27 6.88
C ALA A 149 16.40 -7.10 6.30
N THR A 150 16.92 -6.71 5.13
CA THR A 150 17.87 -7.52 4.36
C THR A 150 19.23 -6.86 4.12
N GLY A 151 19.34 -5.55 4.30
CA GLY A 151 20.51 -4.77 3.88
C GLY A 151 20.66 -4.63 2.36
N MET A 152 19.72 -5.18 1.57
CA MET A 152 19.74 -5.04 0.11
C MET A 152 19.25 -3.64 -0.29
N THR A 153 19.95 -3.02 -1.24
CA THR A 153 19.51 -1.77 -1.86
C THR A 153 18.92 -2.06 -3.24
N ALA A 154 18.23 -1.09 -3.83
CA ALA A 154 17.84 -1.18 -5.25
C ALA A 154 19.04 -1.56 -6.15
N GLY A 155 20.21 -0.96 -5.89
CA GLY A 155 21.51 -1.25 -6.54
C GLY A 155 22.00 -2.70 -6.48
N SER A 156 21.38 -3.53 -5.63
CA SER A 156 21.82 -4.89 -5.35
C SER A 156 21.16 -5.94 -6.25
N PHE A 157 20.41 -5.55 -7.28
CA PHE A 157 19.71 -6.48 -8.16
C PHE A 157 20.14 -6.37 -9.62
N ASN A 158 20.25 -7.52 -10.28
CA ASN A 158 20.25 -7.64 -11.72
C ASN A 158 18.82 -7.92 -12.19
N ALA A 159 18.24 -6.97 -12.90
CA ALA A 159 16.93 -7.08 -13.52
C ALA A 159 17.05 -7.67 -14.93
N SER A 160 16.30 -8.72 -15.20
CA SER A 160 16.06 -9.30 -16.52
C SER A 160 14.59 -9.64 -16.67
N TYR A 161 14.16 -10.06 -17.86
CA TYR A 161 12.80 -10.52 -18.07
C TYR A 161 12.73 -11.57 -19.17
N PHE A 162 11.65 -12.35 -19.18
CA PHE A 162 11.33 -13.27 -20.27
C PHE A 162 9.85 -13.21 -20.62
N ALA A 163 9.53 -13.45 -21.89
CA ALA A 163 8.16 -13.53 -22.37
C ALA A 163 7.57 -14.90 -22.02
N VAL A 164 6.34 -14.89 -21.48
CA VAL A 164 5.54 -16.11 -21.30
C VAL A 164 4.73 -16.38 -22.56
N GLY A 165 4.12 -15.34 -23.12
CA GLY A 165 3.27 -15.42 -24.31
C GLY A 165 2.05 -14.50 -24.19
N GLY A 166 1.09 -14.66 -25.10
CA GLY A 166 -0.18 -13.93 -25.03
C GLY A 166 -0.88 -14.19 -23.68
N TRP A 167 -1.46 -13.14 -23.11
CA TRP A 167 -2.19 -13.23 -21.86
C TRP A 167 -3.48 -14.03 -22.05
N THR A 168 -3.63 -15.09 -21.26
CA THR A 168 -4.82 -15.94 -21.23
C THR A 168 -5.42 -16.09 -19.83
N GLY A 169 -4.84 -15.40 -18.84
CA GLY A 169 -5.28 -15.46 -17.46
C GLY A 169 -6.56 -14.65 -17.20
N SER A 170 -7.18 -14.91 -16.06
CA SER A 170 -8.34 -14.19 -15.55
C SER A 170 -8.27 -14.11 -14.02
N VAL A 171 -9.25 -13.46 -13.40
CA VAL A 171 -9.39 -13.46 -11.93
C VAL A 171 -9.74 -14.83 -11.35
N THR A 172 -10.33 -15.73 -12.15
CA THR A 172 -10.78 -17.06 -11.71
C THR A 172 -9.86 -18.20 -12.13
N LEU A 173 -9.12 -18.02 -13.22
CA LEU A 173 -8.24 -19.03 -13.80
C LEU A 173 -6.90 -18.38 -14.14
N GLY A 174 -5.85 -18.82 -13.45
CA GLY A 174 -4.51 -18.31 -13.69
C GLY A 174 -3.92 -18.85 -14.99
N GLN A 175 -3.02 -18.08 -15.59
CA GLN A 175 -2.11 -18.57 -16.64
C GLN A 175 -0.88 -19.19 -15.97
N SER A 176 -0.56 -20.42 -16.36
CA SER A 176 0.63 -21.08 -15.85
C SER A 176 1.90 -20.47 -16.44
N VAL A 177 2.91 -20.31 -15.58
CA VAL A 177 4.22 -19.77 -15.94
C VAL A 177 5.31 -20.69 -15.40
N THR A 178 6.25 -21.07 -16.26
CA THR A 178 7.44 -21.81 -15.83
C THR A 178 8.54 -20.81 -15.45
N LEU A 179 8.87 -20.76 -14.16
CA LEU A 179 9.97 -19.95 -13.65
C LEU A 179 11.30 -20.69 -13.86
N PRO A 180 12.38 -19.97 -14.20
CA PRO A 180 13.71 -20.56 -14.34
C PRO A 180 14.20 -21.09 -12.99
N GLY A 181 14.82 -22.28 -13.01
CA GLY A 181 15.42 -22.90 -11.83
C GLY A 181 16.85 -22.43 -11.57
N GLY A 182 17.38 -22.76 -10.39
CA GLY A 182 18.78 -22.48 -10.03
C GLY A 182 19.08 -21.01 -9.76
N LEU A 183 18.07 -20.20 -9.49
CA LEU A 183 18.22 -18.81 -9.11
C LEU A 183 18.67 -18.68 -7.65
N PRO A 184 19.53 -17.70 -7.31
CA PRO A 184 19.95 -17.49 -5.94
C PRO A 184 18.78 -17.06 -5.04
N ILE A 185 18.92 -17.38 -3.76
CA ILE A 185 17.97 -16.98 -2.71
C ILE A 185 17.84 -15.45 -2.69
N GLY A 186 16.60 -14.97 -2.56
CA GLY A 186 16.27 -13.54 -2.60
C GLY A 186 15.92 -13.01 -4.00
N THR A 187 15.84 -13.88 -5.01
CA THR A 187 15.33 -13.50 -6.33
C THR A 187 13.87 -13.11 -6.25
N ILE A 188 13.50 -11.96 -6.81
CA ILE A 188 12.12 -11.45 -6.83
C ILE A 188 11.55 -11.67 -8.23
N PHE A 189 10.29 -12.13 -8.31
CA PHE A 189 9.56 -12.22 -9.57
C PHE A 189 8.41 -11.22 -9.59
N ILE A 190 8.24 -10.58 -10.74
CA ILE A 190 7.15 -9.62 -10.97
C ILE A 190 6.52 -9.97 -12.31
N ALA A 191 5.22 -10.29 -12.31
CA ALA A 191 4.48 -10.44 -13.54
C ALA A 191 4.06 -9.07 -14.06
N PHE A 192 4.17 -8.86 -15.35
CA PHE A 192 3.67 -7.64 -15.98
C PHE A 192 3.12 -7.91 -17.37
N LEU A 193 2.18 -7.06 -17.78
CA LEU A 193 1.52 -7.13 -19.08
C LEU A 193 1.97 -5.95 -19.94
N THR A 194 2.22 -6.23 -21.21
CA THR A 194 2.40 -5.18 -22.20
C THR A 194 1.40 -5.30 -23.33
N ASP A 195 1.03 -4.17 -23.91
CA ASP A 195 0.20 -4.13 -25.12
C ASP A 195 1.03 -4.45 -26.39
N SER A 196 0.36 -4.47 -27.54
CA SER A 196 1.01 -4.69 -28.84
C SER A 196 2.04 -3.63 -29.23
N SER A 197 2.04 -2.47 -28.57
CA SER A 197 2.99 -1.38 -28.76
C SER A 197 4.17 -1.45 -27.78
N GLY A 198 4.20 -2.44 -26.89
CA GLY A 198 5.24 -2.61 -25.87
C GLY A 198 5.05 -1.70 -24.65
N ASN A 199 3.88 -1.09 -24.48
CA ASN A 199 3.59 -0.26 -23.31
C ASN A 199 3.19 -1.12 -22.13
N LEU A 200 3.63 -0.73 -20.93
CA LEU A 200 3.25 -1.39 -19.69
C LEU A 200 1.78 -1.13 -19.35
N VAL A 201 0.98 -2.19 -19.24
CA VAL A 201 -0.47 -2.10 -18.96
C VAL A 201 -0.78 -2.46 -17.52
N ALA A 202 -0.19 -3.55 -17.02
CA ALA A 202 -0.43 -4.04 -15.67
C ALA A 202 0.85 -4.60 -15.03
N VAL A 203 0.99 -4.48 -13.71
CA VAL A 203 2.13 -4.96 -12.94
C VAL A 203 1.68 -5.64 -11.66
N SER A 204 2.19 -6.83 -11.38
CA SER A 204 1.79 -7.55 -10.18
C SER A 204 2.41 -6.90 -8.95
N PRO A 205 1.74 -6.97 -7.79
CA PRO A 205 2.44 -6.83 -6.52
C PRO A 205 3.66 -7.75 -6.52
N TRP A 206 4.71 -7.30 -5.86
CA TRP A 206 5.99 -7.96 -5.97
C TRP A 206 5.97 -9.22 -5.14
N SER A 207 6.32 -10.35 -5.76
CA SER A 207 6.47 -11.59 -5.00
C SER A 207 7.81 -11.55 -4.28
N SER A 208 7.78 -11.39 -2.95
CA SER A 208 8.97 -11.54 -2.11
C SER A 208 9.33 -13.02 -2.02
N SER A 209 9.89 -13.58 -3.10
CA SER A 209 10.48 -14.92 -3.09
C SER A 209 11.71 -14.88 -2.16
N LEU A 210 11.53 -15.43 -0.96
CA LEU A 210 12.54 -15.58 0.10
C LEU A 210 13.16 -14.28 0.65
N ILE A 211 12.35 -13.44 1.28
CA ILE A 211 12.81 -12.69 2.46
C ILE A 211 12.25 -13.42 3.67
N THR A 212 12.87 -14.54 4.05
CA THR A 212 12.55 -15.28 5.28
C THR A 212 13.17 -14.60 6.51
N VAL A 213 13.02 -13.29 6.65
CA VAL A 213 13.30 -12.63 7.93
C VAL A 213 11.97 -12.31 8.60
N ALA A 214 11.63 -13.21 9.53
CA ALA A 214 10.63 -13.07 10.57
C ALA A 214 9.25 -12.57 10.10
N SER A 215 8.32 -13.52 9.89
CA SER A 215 6.86 -13.34 9.98
C SER A 215 6.41 -11.89 10.14
N ALA A 216 6.36 -11.14 9.04
CA ALA A 216 5.74 -9.82 9.04
C ALA A 216 4.29 -10.04 9.55
N PRO A 217 3.84 -9.33 10.60
CA PRO A 217 2.50 -9.53 11.13
C PRO A 217 1.50 -9.31 10.01
N GLU A 218 0.66 -10.31 9.74
CA GLU A 218 -0.34 -10.25 8.68
C GLU A 218 -1.14 -8.95 8.81
N PRO A 219 -1.58 -8.30 7.72
CA PRO A 219 -2.31 -7.02 7.76
C PRO A 219 -3.52 -7.02 8.72
N SER A 220 -4.15 -8.18 8.87
CA SER A 220 -5.20 -8.48 9.85
C SER A 220 -4.71 -8.29 11.30
N SER A 221 -3.48 -8.70 11.62
CA SER A 221 -2.83 -8.55 12.93
C SER A 221 -2.58 -7.09 13.29
N MET A 222 -2.18 -6.26 12.31
CA MET A 222 -1.99 -4.82 12.52
C MET A 222 -3.32 -4.12 12.78
N LEU A 223 -4.38 -4.51 12.06
CA LEU A 223 -5.73 -3.98 12.28
C LEU A 223 -6.29 -4.44 13.64
N LEU A 224 -6.03 -5.69 14.03
CA LEU A 224 -6.38 -6.22 15.36
C LEU A 224 -5.62 -5.48 16.48
N LEU A 225 -4.33 -5.19 16.28
CA LEU A 225 -3.52 -4.42 17.23
C LEU A 225 -4.03 -2.98 17.34
N GLY A 226 -4.34 -2.34 16.21
CA GLY A 226 -4.89 -0.99 16.16
C GLY A 226 -6.26 -0.90 16.85
N THR A 227 -7.15 -1.86 16.60
CA THR A 227 -8.46 -1.92 17.26
C THR A 227 -8.33 -2.25 18.75
N GLY A 228 -7.40 -3.12 19.14
CA GLY A 228 -7.08 -3.43 20.54
C GLY A 228 -6.57 -2.22 21.32
N LEU A 229 -5.68 -1.42 20.73
CA LEU A 229 -5.17 -0.19 21.35
C LEU A 229 -6.26 0.87 21.52
N LEU A 230 -7.17 1.01 20.55
CA LEU A 230 -8.32 1.90 20.68
C LEU A 230 -9.28 1.46 21.81
N ALA A 231 -9.52 0.16 21.95
CA ALA A 231 -10.32 -0.38 23.04
C ALA A 231 -9.67 -0.14 24.42
N LEU A 232 -8.36 -0.37 24.54
CA LEU A 232 -7.59 -0.10 25.75
C LEU A 232 -7.58 1.38 26.10
N GLY A 233 -7.37 2.26 25.11
CA GLY A 233 -7.43 3.71 25.30
C GLY A 233 -8.81 4.18 25.78
N GLY A 234 -9.88 3.61 25.22
CA GLY A 234 -11.25 3.84 25.69
C GLY A 234 -11.49 3.38 27.13
N PHE A 235 -10.94 2.22 27.51
CA PHE A 235 -11.06 1.68 28.86
C PHE A 235 -10.29 2.51 29.89
N ALA A 236 -9.03 2.88 29.58
CA ALA A 236 -8.21 3.73 30.44
C ALA A 236 -8.88 5.09 30.71
N ARG A 237 -9.44 5.73 29.68
CA ARG A 237 -10.15 7.00 29.82
C ARG A 237 -11.34 6.91 30.78
N ARG A 238 -12.10 5.81 30.75
CA ARG A 238 -13.25 5.61 31.67
C ARG A 238 -12.81 5.49 33.12
N ARG A 239 -11.63 4.93 33.38
CA ARG A 239 -11.09 4.75 34.73
C ARG A 239 -10.60 6.08 35.31
N PHE A 240 -9.84 6.85 34.54
CA PHE A 240 -9.31 8.15 35.01
C PHE A 240 -10.37 9.24 35.13
N ALA A 241 -11.50 9.15 34.42
CA ALA A 241 -12.59 10.13 34.54
C ALA A 241 -13.51 9.91 35.77
N LYS A 242 -13.33 8.81 36.52
CA LYS A 242 -14.09 8.50 37.74
C LYS A 242 -13.31 8.72 39.03
N SER A 243 -12.00 8.97 38.94
CA SER A 243 -11.18 9.47 40.05
C SER A 243 -11.15 10.99 40.04
#